data_AF-A0A1B0DC40-F1
#
_entry.id   AF-A0A1B0DC40-F1
#
_cell.length_a   1.000
_cell.length_b   1.000
_cell.length_c   1.000
_cell.angle_alpha   90.00
_cell.angle_beta   90.00
_cell.angle_gamma   90.00
#
_symmetry.space_group_name_H-M   'P 1'
#
loop_
_entity.id
_entity.type
_entity.pdbx_description
1 polymer ?
#
loop_
_entity_poly.entity_id
_entity_poly.type
_entity_poly.pdbx_seq_one_letter_code
_entity_poly.pdbx_strand_id
1 'polypeptide(L)'
;MLFPVVLITFLASSAAQAFGALVSLNDTLNQCCHLGSQWATEGTNCTEYDQSLDEGIPVELLHVCLSTVEICCVRQQRHLQCIGGQSAARRDATCRDALVGVPEPAYYRDCCESCKIGLMTAQLVPQCDLLTFGSPWQEVYAACCEEAAAANAANGSNPCSSAQCHQICVPTGHSYTCRCTPGFVLTHDGHSCRVANATVPICDDGYTWDSNTDQCTDIDECSDEARCPPHTACHNTPGGFICEAESTEACAMGFKRLGSKCIDINECETDRDACDTNQICTNELGGFRCDCRTGFILDPVTNACIDINECQINNHECLESQRCDNTIGSYTCIRLQSCGTGYTLNAGTGLCDDDDECILGTHNCEPPYECKNTKGSFRCERCHPIHCPSGYTVDTERRNRCRRMSLLCDRDDLECFTRPSSYSFNFITLVANMSVPPQGRALFNLKGPNWYDNIDFFLRIVHVTAPSGVQKATDASFTLRKMHNEALLSLVEALEGPQDVELELSMTVYKDHLPGGSNIAKIFIFVSEYAF
;
A
#
# COMPACT_ATOMS: atom_id res chain seq x y z
N MET A 1 -7.57 57.29 18.10
CA MET A 1 -7.54 56.36 19.25
C MET A 1 -7.15 54.99 18.74
N LEU A 2 -6.23 54.32 19.42
CA LEU A 2 -5.40 53.19 18.96
C LEU A 2 -6.10 51.81 19.10
N PHE A 3 -5.58 50.84 18.31
CA PHE A 3 -5.77 49.37 18.27
C PHE A 3 -7.06 48.82 17.60
N PRO A 4 -7.00 47.69 16.84
CA PRO A 4 -5.95 46.64 16.79
C PRO A 4 -5.39 46.27 15.39
N VAL A 5 -4.06 46.10 15.29
CA VAL A 5 -3.31 45.56 14.12
C VAL A 5 -2.51 44.29 14.50
N VAL A 6 -2.78 43.64 15.64
CA VAL A 6 -1.86 42.62 16.19
C VAL A 6 -2.31 41.16 15.99
N LEU A 7 -3.39 40.87 15.25
CA LEU A 7 -3.91 39.50 15.12
C LEU A 7 -3.75 38.83 13.74
N ILE A 8 -3.02 39.43 12.79
CA ILE A 8 -2.82 38.83 11.44
C ILE A 8 -1.37 38.37 11.20
N THR A 9 -0.41 38.70 12.07
CA THR A 9 0.99 38.27 11.89
C THR A 9 1.37 36.97 12.61
N PHE A 10 0.48 36.38 13.43
CA PHE A 10 0.78 35.14 14.17
C PHE A 10 0.20 33.85 13.55
N LEU A 11 -0.74 33.96 12.60
CA LEU A 11 -1.31 32.80 11.90
C LEU A 11 -0.70 32.56 10.51
N ALA A 12 -0.03 33.56 9.92
CA ALA A 12 0.76 33.37 8.70
C ALA A 12 2.11 32.69 9.00
N SER A 13 2.65 32.81 10.21
CA SER A 13 3.93 32.21 10.60
C SER A 13 3.85 30.71 10.87
N SER A 14 2.73 30.20 11.41
CA SER A 14 2.54 28.78 11.70
C SER A 14 2.19 27.97 10.45
N ALA A 15 1.40 28.53 9.53
CA ALA A 15 1.12 27.91 8.23
C ALA A 15 2.36 27.88 7.32
N ALA A 16 3.17 28.96 7.31
CA ALA A 16 4.43 29.00 6.57
C ALA A 16 5.50 28.07 7.18
N GLN A 17 5.52 27.88 8.50
CA GLN A 17 6.39 26.90 9.16
C GLN A 17 5.93 25.45 8.93
N ALA A 18 4.62 25.19 8.90
CA ALA A 18 4.09 23.86 8.58
C ALA A 18 4.28 23.48 7.10
N PHE A 19 4.03 24.42 6.16
CA PHE A 19 4.33 24.22 4.74
C PHE A 19 5.84 24.13 4.48
N GLY A 20 6.65 24.97 5.14
CA GLY A 20 8.11 24.92 5.05
C GLY A 20 8.70 23.63 5.61
N ALA A 21 8.12 23.07 6.67
CA ALA A 21 8.52 21.79 7.24
C ALA A 21 8.12 20.59 6.37
N LEU A 22 6.92 20.59 5.79
CA LEU A 22 6.43 19.54 4.87
C LEU A 22 7.20 19.49 3.55
N VAL A 23 7.56 20.66 2.99
CA VAL A 23 8.44 20.76 1.81
C VAL A 23 9.83 20.23 2.16
N SER A 24 10.38 20.57 3.33
CA SER A 24 11.69 20.06 3.76
C SER A 24 11.72 18.54 3.99
N LEU A 25 10.61 17.94 4.45
CA LEU A 25 10.51 16.49 4.65
C LEU A 25 10.50 15.74 3.31
N ASN A 26 9.68 16.17 2.35
CA ASN A 26 9.60 15.51 1.05
C ASN A 26 10.94 15.60 0.29
N ASP A 27 11.60 16.75 0.35
CA ASP A 27 12.92 16.94 -0.28
C ASP A 27 13.98 16.07 0.39
N THR A 28 13.96 15.97 1.73
CA THR A 28 14.85 15.06 2.49
C THR A 28 14.60 13.60 2.12
N LEU A 29 13.34 13.15 2.05
CA LEU A 29 12.99 11.78 1.67
C LEU A 29 13.41 11.46 0.22
N ASN A 30 13.22 12.40 -0.71
CA ASN A 30 13.64 12.23 -2.10
C ASN A 30 15.17 12.12 -2.20
N GLN A 31 15.91 12.96 -1.47
CA GLN A 31 17.38 12.89 -1.41
C GLN A 31 17.86 11.54 -0.86
N CYS A 32 17.25 11.07 0.24
CA CYS A 32 17.54 9.76 0.84
C CYS A 32 17.21 8.60 -0.12
N CYS A 33 16.07 8.66 -0.81
CA CYS A 33 15.68 7.64 -1.79
C CYS A 33 16.63 7.60 -3.01
N HIS A 34 17.09 8.76 -3.47
CA HIS A 34 18.09 8.85 -4.54
C HIS A 34 19.42 8.20 -4.12
N LEU A 35 19.88 8.44 -2.89
CA LEU A 35 21.11 7.84 -2.37
C LEU A 35 21.00 6.30 -2.32
N GLY A 36 19.90 5.77 -1.77
CA GLY A 36 19.66 4.32 -1.76
C GLY A 36 19.61 3.71 -3.16
N SER A 37 19.01 4.40 -4.12
CA SER A 37 18.99 3.95 -5.52
C SER A 37 20.38 3.93 -6.16
N GLN A 38 21.24 4.91 -5.85
CA GLN A 38 22.63 4.94 -6.34
C GLN A 38 23.46 3.79 -5.77
N TRP A 39 23.35 3.51 -4.47
CA TRP A 39 24.02 2.37 -3.84
C TRP A 39 23.62 1.03 -4.46
N ALA A 40 22.34 0.85 -4.76
CA ALA A 40 21.89 -0.34 -5.48
C ALA A 40 22.54 -0.50 -6.87
N THR A 41 22.85 0.61 -7.56
CA THR A 41 23.56 0.56 -8.86
C THR A 41 25.06 0.28 -8.73
N GLU A 42 25.67 0.61 -7.59
CA GLU A 42 27.08 0.37 -7.29
C GLU A 42 27.36 -1.08 -6.82
N GLY A 43 26.31 -1.87 -6.59
CA GLY A 43 26.40 -3.30 -6.27
C GLY A 43 26.68 -3.61 -4.80
N THR A 44 26.45 -2.65 -3.90
CA THR A 44 26.58 -2.83 -2.45
C THR A 44 25.37 -3.55 -1.84
N ASN A 45 25.56 -4.13 -0.65
CA ASN A 45 24.47 -4.77 0.08
C ASN A 45 23.64 -3.71 0.80
N CYS A 46 22.32 -3.70 0.60
CA CYS A 46 21.38 -2.73 1.19
C CYS A 46 21.20 -2.88 2.72
N THR A 47 22.19 -3.45 3.42
CA THR A 47 22.19 -3.66 4.88
C THR A 47 23.41 -3.06 5.58
N GLU A 48 24.44 -2.66 4.83
CA GLU A 48 25.67 -2.05 5.36
C GLU A 48 25.71 -0.58 4.95
N TYR A 49 25.16 0.28 5.80
CA TYR A 49 25.20 1.72 5.60
C TYR A 49 26.49 2.27 6.20
N ASP A 50 27.43 2.67 5.34
CA ASP A 50 28.60 3.43 5.80
C ASP A 50 28.12 4.78 6.35
N GLN A 51 28.70 5.22 7.47
CA GLN A 51 28.21 6.29 8.35
C GLN A 51 28.26 7.71 7.74
N SER A 52 28.23 7.86 6.42
CA SER A 52 28.45 9.12 5.71
C SER A 52 27.17 9.91 5.39
N LEU A 53 26.06 9.65 6.08
CA LEU A 53 24.77 10.33 5.86
C LEU A 53 24.65 11.71 6.57
N ASP A 54 25.72 12.19 7.21
CA ASP A 54 25.71 13.33 8.13
C ASP A 54 25.69 14.73 7.49
N GLU A 55 26.02 14.88 6.20
CA GLU A 55 26.10 16.21 5.57
C GLU A 55 24.74 16.67 5.04
N GLY A 56 23.92 17.26 5.92
CA GLY A 56 22.76 18.09 5.53
C GLY A 56 21.39 17.57 5.93
N ILE A 57 21.31 16.43 6.64
CA ILE A 57 20.04 15.84 7.09
C ILE A 57 19.77 16.25 8.55
N PRO A 58 18.59 16.82 8.87
CA PRO A 58 18.21 17.11 10.26
C PRO A 58 18.24 15.84 11.11
N VAL A 59 18.77 15.94 12.34
CA VAL A 59 18.94 14.79 13.26
C VAL A 59 17.60 14.11 13.55
N GLU A 60 16.50 14.86 13.53
CA GLU A 60 15.14 14.36 13.75
C GLU A 60 14.61 13.50 12.59
N LEU A 61 15.17 13.63 11.39
CA LEU A 61 14.77 12.90 10.19
C LEU A 61 15.72 11.76 9.82
N LEU A 62 16.82 11.60 10.56
CA LEU A 62 17.86 10.63 10.25
C LEU A 62 17.34 9.18 10.19
N HIS A 63 16.51 8.76 11.14
CA HIS A 63 15.91 7.42 11.14
C HIS A 63 14.98 7.20 9.94
N VAL A 64 14.15 8.20 9.63
CA VAL A 64 13.22 8.13 8.48
C VAL A 64 14.01 8.09 7.18
N CYS A 65 15.10 8.85 7.08
CA CYS A 65 16.01 8.83 5.95
C CYS A 65 16.67 7.46 5.76
N LEU A 66 17.21 6.86 6.82
CA LEU A 66 17.83 5.53 6.77
C LEU A 66 16.85 4.46 6.28
N SER A 67 15.62 4.44 6.80
CA SER A 67 14.57 3.54 6.30
C SER A 67 14.21 3.82 4.84
N THR A 68 14.22 5.09 4.42
CA THR A 68 13.95 5.48 3.03
C THR A 68 15.05 5.03 2.08
N VAL A 69 16.32 5.15 2.49
CA VAL A 69 17.49 4.65 1.76
C VAL A 69 17.38 3.13 1.58
N GLU A 70 17.03 2.40 2.64
CA GLU A 70 16.85 0.94 2.60
C GLU A 70 15.81 0.50 1.58
N ILE A 71 14.61 1.07 1.68
CA ILE A 71 13.47 0.71 0.83
C ILE A 71 13.81 1.02 -0.64
N CYS A 72 14.39 2.18 -0.92
CA CYS A 72 14.75 2.56 -2.28
C CYS A 72 15.93 1.73 -2.85
N CYS A 73 16.91 1.36 -2.01
CA CYS A 73 17.99 0.45 -2.40
C CYS A 73 17.46 -0.93 -2.80
N VAL A 74 16.65 -1.57 -1.94
CA VAL A 74 16.09 -2.90 -2.22
C VAL A 74 15.19 -2.87 -3.46
N ARG A 75 14.35 -1.83 -3.60
CA ARG A 75 13.50 -1.64 -4.78
C ARG A 75 14.33 -1.54 -6.07
N GLN A 76 15.37 -0.72 -6.06
CA GLN A 76 16.23 -0.53 -7.23
C GLN A 76 17.02 -1.79 -7.57
N GLN A 77 17.51 -2.53 -6.57
CA GLN A 77 18.20 -3.80 -6.76
C GLN A 77 17.29 -4.84 -7.43
N ARG A 78 16.03 -4.95 -6.98
CA ARG A 78 15.02 -5.82 -7.62
C ARG A 78 14.74 -5.41 -9.07
N HIS A 79 14.62 -4.11 -9.34
CA HIS A 79 14.43 -3.62 -10.71
C HIS A 79 15.59 -4.00 -11.64
N LEU A 80 16.84 -3.84 -11.20
CA LEU A 80 18.02 -4.25 -11.95
C LEU A 80 18.09 -5.77 -12.17
N GLN A 81 17.78 -6.56 -11.15
CA GLN A 81 17.67 -8.02 -11.27
C GLN A 81 16.60 -8.42 -12.31
N CYS A 82 15.47 -7.71 -12.34
CA CYS A 82 14.40 -7.99 -13.29
C CYS A 82 14.79 -7.71 -14.74
N ILE A 83 15.44 -6.56 -15.00
CA ILE A 83 15.97 -6.22 -16.33
C ILE A 83 16.98 -7.28 -16.79
N GLY A 84 17.85 -7.73 -15.87
CA GLY A 84 18.78 -8.82 -16.12
C GLY A 84 18.06 -10.13 -16.51
N GLY A 85 17.01 -10.49 -15.77
CA GLY A 85 16.19 -11.68 -16.02
C GLY A 85 15.47 -11.63 -17.37
N GLN A 86 14.85 -10.50 -17.72
CA GLN A 86 14.22 -10.29 -19.04
C GLN A 86 15.25 -10.41 -20.17
N SER A 87 16.44 -9.81 -20.00
CA SER A 87 17.52 -9.87 -20.99
C SER A 87 18.10 -11.27 -21.16
N ALA A 88 18.06 -12.11 -20.11
CA ALA A 88 18.42 -13.52 -20.19
C ALA A 88 17.34 -14.34 -20.92
N ALA A 89 16.07 -14.08 -20.63
CA ALA A 89 14.93 -14.71 -21.32
C ALA A 89 14.94 -14.41 -22.83
N ARG A 90 15.17 -13.14 -23.24
CA ARG A 90 15.27 -12.73 -24.65
C ARG A 90 16.42 -13.41 -25.41
N ARG A 91 17.48 -13.84 -24.71
CA ARG A 91 18.65 -14.53 -25.29
C ARG A 91 18.54 -16.05 -25.22
N ASP A 92 17.39 -16.58 -24.80
CA ASP A 92 17.15 -18.01 -24.55
C ASP A 92 18.16 -18.65 -23.57
N ALA A 93 18.71 -17.86 -22.65
CA ALA A 93 19.62 -18.34 -21.61
C ALA A 93 18.85 -19.07 -20.49
N THR A 94 19.53 -19.87 -19.67
CA THR A 94 18.86 -20.53 -18.52
C THR A 94 18.61 -19.51 -17.40
N CYS A 95 17.41 -19.53 -16.80
CA CYS A 95 17.04 -18.60 -15.72
C CYS A 95 17.72 -18.90 -14.37
N ARG A 96 18.70 -19.84 -14.35
CA ARG A 96 19.46 -20.23 -13.16
C ARG A 96 20.78 -19.51 -13.02
N ASP A 97 21.32 -18.95 -14.10
CA ASP A 97 22.61 -18.27 -14.10
C ASP A 97 22.41 -16.81 -13.68
N ALA A 98 22.35 -16.57 -12.37
CA ALA A 98 22.35 -15.21 -11.82
C ALA A 98 23.71 -14.52 -12.03
N LEU A 99 23.69 -13.20 -12.15
CA LEU A 99 24.90 -12.37 -12.15
C LEU A 99 25.76 -12.70 -10.92
N VAL A 100 27.04 -12.99 -11.15
CA VAL A 100 28.00 -13.32 -10.09
C VAL A 100 28.07 -12.14 -9.09
N GLY A 101 27.72 -12.37 -7.83
CA GLY A 101 27.86 -11.39 -6.74
C GLY A 101 26.59 -10.79 -6.13
N VAL A 102 25.38 -11.28 -6.46
CA VAL A 102 24.13 -10.72 -5.92
C VAL A 102 23.53 -11.59 -4.79
N PRO A 103 23.20 -11.05 -3.60
CA PRO A 103 22.87 -11.84 -2.40
C PRO A 103 21.57 -12.66 -2.44
N GLU A 104 20.61 -12.35 -3.31
CA GLU A 104 19.41 -13.18 -3.51
C GLU A 104 18.92 -13.09 -4.96
N PRO A 105 19.03 -14.15 -5.78
CA PRO A 105 18.63 -14.12 -7.19
C PRO A 105 17.13 -14.45 -7.40
N ALA A 106 16.31 -14.40 -6.35
CA ALA A 106 14.90 -14.80 -6.43
C ALA A 106 14.13 -13.95 -7.45
N TYR A 107 14.30 -12.62 -7.42
CA TYR A 107 13.60 -11.71 -8.33
C TYR A 107 14.09 -11.82 -9.78
N TYR A 108 15.39 -12.07 -9.97
CA TYR A 108 15.96 -12.34 -11.31
C TYR A 108 15.32 -13.56 -11.96
N ARG A 109 15.24 -14.68 -11.23
CA ARG A 109 14.67 -15.93 -11.74
C ARG A 109 13.20 -15.74 -12.11
N ASP A 110 12.44 -15.11 -11.22
CA ASP A 110 11.01 -14.90 -11.38
C ASP A 110 10.68 -14.00 -12.59
N CYS A 111 11.46 -12.92 -12.80
CA CYS A 111 11.35 -12.10 -14.00
C CYS A 111 11.79 -12.81 -15.29
N CYS A 112 12.79 -13.70 -15.21
CA CYS A 112 13.24 -14.48 -16.37
C CYS A 112 12.18 -15.50 -16.81
N GLU A 113 11.62 -16.27 -15.87
CA GLU A 113 10.60 -17.29 -16.17
C GLU A 113 9.30 -16.65 -16.67
N SER A 114 8.84 -15.55 -16.05
CA SER A 114 7.65 -14.81 -16.54
C SER A 114 7.83 -14.26 -17.95
N CYS A 115 8.99 -13.66 -18.24
CA CYS A 115 9.28 -13.17 -19.59
C CYS A 115 9.35 -14.32 -20.61
N LYS A 116 9.94 -15.48 -20.28
CA LYS A 116 9.92 -16.66 -21.15
C LYS A 116 8.51 -17.13 -21.46
N ILE A 117 7.64 -17.18 -20.46
CA ILE A 117 6.23 -17.54 -20.65
C ILE A 117 5.54 -16.53 -21.60
N GLY A 118 5.82 -15.23 -21.44
CA GLY A 118 5.32 -14.18 -22.34
C GLY A 118 5.76 -14.37 -23.80
N LEU A 119 7.07 -14.59 -24.01
CA LEU A 119 7.65 -14.86 -25.34
C LEU A 119 7.04 -16.11 -26.00
N MET A 120 6.82 -17.19 -25.23
CA MET A 120 6.17 -18.41 -25.74
C MET A 120 4.68 -18.19 -26.03
N THR A 121 3.98 -17.41 -25.20
CA THR A 121 2.55 -17.10 -25.40
C THR A 121 2.34 -16.37 -26.72
N ALA A 122 3.19 -15.39 -27.03
CA ALA A 122 3.12 -14.63 -28.27
C ALA A 122 3.32 -15.48 -29.55
N GLN A 123 3.90 -16.69 -29.44
CA GLN A 123 3.99 -17.64 -30.54
C GLN A 123 2.71 -18.47 -30.74
N LEU A 124 1.90 -18.60 -29.68
CA LEU A 124 0.70 -19.45 -29.65
C LEU A 124 -0.58 -18.66 -29.89
N VAL A 125 -0.66 -17.43 -29.37
CA VAL A 125 -1.87 -16.59 -29.42
C VAL A 125 -1.46 -15.13 -29.67
N PRO A 126 -2.16 -14.38 -30.56
CA PRO A 126 -1.85 -12.97 -30.84
C PRO A 126 -2.26 -11.99 -29.73
N GLN A 127 -2.97 -12.46 -28.69
CA GLN A 127 -3.46 -11.65 -27.57
C GLN A 127 -2.76 -12.08 -26.28
N CYS A 128 -2.25 -11.12 -25.52
CA CYS A 128 -1.40 -11.33 -24.34
C CYS A 128 -2.16 -11.39 -23.01
N ASP A 129 -3.43 -11.82 -23.04
CA ASP A 129 -4.33 -11.86 -21.87
C ASP A 129 -4.64 -13.28 -21.37
N LEU A 130 -3.87 -14.29 -21.82
CA LEU A 130 -4.19 -15.70 -21.57
C LEU A 130 -4.00 -16.11 -20.11
N LEU A 131 -3.06 -15.49 -19.40
CA LEU A 131 -2.68 -15.82 -18.04
C LEU A 131 -2.68 -14.55 -17.18
N THR A 132 -3.33 -14.64 -16.01
CA THR A 132 -3.25 -13.61 -14.98
C THR A 132 -2.31 -14.08 -13.88
N PHE A 133 -1.23 -13.34 -13.69
CA PHE A 133 -0.30 -13.50 -12.58
C PHE A 133 -0.47 -12.34 -11.59
N GLY A 134 -0.11 -12.54 -10.32
CA GLY A 134 -0.04 -11.43 -9.36
C GLY A 134 1.10 -10.47 -9.69
N SER A 135 1.08 -9.24 -9.15
CA SER A 135 2.27 -8.37 -9.20
C SER A 135 3.42 -9.07 -8.48
N PRO A 136 4.66 -9.05 -9.01
CA PRO A 136 5.19 -8.29 -10.17
C PRO A 136 5.23 -9.05 -11.51
N TRP A 137 4.68 -10.26 -11.59
CA TRP A 137 4.84 -11.16 -12.75
C TRP A 137 4.02 -10.70 -13.96
N GLN A 138 2.86 -10.08 -13.72
CA GLN A 138 1.94 -9.63 -14.77
C GLN A 138 2.58 -8.58 -15.69
N GLU A 139 3.26 -7.59 -15.11
CA GLU A 139 3.90 -6.51 -15.88
C GLU A 139 5.01 -7.04 -16.79
N VAL A 140 5.82 -7.99 -16.29
CA VAL A 140 6.93 -8.58 -17.04
C VAL A 140 6.44 -9.54 -18.14
N TYR A 141 5.42 -10.34 -17.83
CA TYR A 141 4.77 -11.22 -18.80
C TYR A 141 4.15 -10.43 -19.96
N ALA A 142 3.37 -9.40 -19.65
CA ALA A 142 2.69 -8.56 -20.63
C ALA A 142 3.71 -7.86 -21.53
N ALA A 143 4.74 -7.22 -20.94
CA ALA A 143 5.78 -6.53 -21.70
C ALA A 143 6.51 -7.46 -22.69
N CYS A 144 6.93 -8.65 -22.26
CA CYS A 144 7.62 -9.60 -23.15
C CYS A 144 6.67 -10.24 -24.18
N CYS A 145 5.41 -10.48 -23.83
CA CYS A 145 4.41 -11.01 -24.77
C CYS A 145 4.07 -9.99 -25.86
N GLU A 146 3.77 -8.74 -25.49
CA GLU A 146 3.45 -7.68 -26.45
C GLU A 146 4.62 -7.38 -27.38
N GLU A 147 5.85 -7.37 -26.86
CA GLU A 147 7.08 -7.22 -27.65
C GLU A 147 7.21 -8.33 -28.71
N ALA A 148 7.00 -9.59 -28.33
CA ALA A 148 7.07 -10.72 -29.25
C ALA A 148 5.86 -10.79 -30.21
N ALA A 149 4.67 -10.40 -29.77
CA ALA A 149 3.48 -10.32 -30.60
C ALA A 149 3.63 -9.22 -31.67
N ALA A 150 4.22 -8.08 -31.31
CA ALA A 150 4.56 -7.02 -32.25
C ALA A 150 5.64 -7.46 -33.26
N ALA A 151 6.65 -8.20 -32.81
CA ALA A 151 7.66 -8.79 -33.71
C ALA A 151 7.06 -9.83 -34.68
N ASN A 152 6.10 -10.64 -34.22
CA ASN A 152 5.37 -11.59 -35.05
C ASN A 152 4.41 -10.90 -36.04
N ALA A 153 3.79 -9.78 -35.64
CA ALA A 153 2.97 -8.96 -36.51
C ALA A 153 3.79 -8.28 -37.63
N ALA A 154 5.05 -7.93 -37.35
CA ALA A 154 5.97 -7.38 -38.35
C ALA A 154 6.41 -8.40 -39.42
N ASN A 155 6.29 -9.71 -39.15
CA ASN A 155 6.69 -10.78 -40.07
C ASN A 155 5.53 -11.35 -40.91
N GLY A 156 4.34 -10.74 -40.83
CA GLY A 156 3.09 -11.25 -41.39
C GLY A 156 2.25 -10.26 -42.20
N SER A 157 2.78 -9.14 -42.69
CA SER A 157 2.04 -8.25 -43.58
C SER A 157 2.10 -8.76 -45.03
N ASN A 158 0.99 -9.28 -45.54
CA ASN A 158 0.78 -9.42 -46.99
C ASN A 158 0.82 -8.00 -47.60
N PRO A 159 1.80 -7.65 -48.45
CA PRO A 159 1.93 -6.29 -48.99
C PRO A 159 0.70 -5.83 -49.80
N CYS A 160 -0.20 -6.74 -50.18
CA CYS A 160 -1.43 -6.44 -50.92
C CYS A 160 -2.62 -6.00 -50.06
N SER A 161 -2.54 -6.02 -48.72
CA SER A 161 -3.65 -5.55 -47.85
C SER A 161 -3.76 -4.02 -47.81
N SER A 162 -2.70 -3.28 -48.14
CA SER A 162 -2.67 -1.82 -48.26
C SER A 162 -2.23 -1.32 -49.64
N ALA A 163 -2.24 -2.20 -50.66
CA ALA A 163 -1.77 -1.86 -51.99
C ALA A 163 -2.81 -1.07 -52.80
N GLN A 164 -2.40 0.05 -53.40
CA GLN A 164 -3.27 0.90 -54.23
C GLN A 164 -3.45 0.38 -55.68
N CYS A 165 -3.36 -0.93 -55.91
CA CYS A 165 -3.50 -1.49 -57.26
C CYS A 165 -4.96 -1.42 -57.73
N HIS A 166 -5.20 -0.82 -58.90
CA HIS A 166 -6.55 -0.69 -59.46
C HIS A 166 -7.21 -2.05 -59.81
N GLN A 167 -6.43 -3.07 -60.18
CA GLN A 167 -6.95 -4.39 -60.56
C GLN A 167 -6.31 -5.56 -59.81
N ILE A 168 -5.10 -5.97 -60.19
CA ILE A 168 -4.45 -7.17 -59.61
C ILE A 168 -3.20 -6.73 -58.85
N CYS A 169 -3.09 -7.14 -57.59
CA CYS A 169 -1.88 -7.00 -56.79
C CYS A 169 -1.13 -8.35 -56.74
N VAL A 170 0.17 -8.33 -57.00
CA VAL A 170 1.06 -9.49 -56.94
C VAL A 170 2.14 -9.23 -55.88
N PRO A 171 2.18 -10.01 -54.78
CA PRO A 171 3.16 -9.83 -53.72
C PRO A 171 4.55 -10.30 -54.15
N THR A 172 5.58 -9.53 -53.82
CA THR A 172 7.01 -9.81 -54.06
C THR A 172 7.80 -9.63 -52.76
N GLY A 173 7.80 -10.67 -51.91
CA GLY A 173 8.49 -10.62 -50.61
C GLY A 173 7.88 -9.58 -49.66
N HIS A 174 8.61 -8.50 -49.39
CA HIS A 174 8.18 -7.38 -48.53
C HIS A 174 7.53 -6.21 -49.30
N SER A 175 7.22 -6.37 -50.60
CA SER A 175 6.63 -5.32 -51.46
C SER A 175 5.54 -5.91 -52.39
N TYR A 176 4.83 -5.07 -53.14
CA TYR A 176 3.84 -5.50 -54.12
C TYR A 176 4.08 -4.90 -55.51
N THR A 177 3.57 -5.59 -56.54
CA THR A 177 3.55 -5.11 -57.93
C THR A 177 2.15 -5.22 -58.49
N CYS A 178 1.68 -4.18 -59.19
CA CYS A 178 0.35 -4.17 -59.79
C CYS A 178 0.37 -4.74 -61.21
N ARG A 179 -0.68 -5.48 -61.59
CA ARG A 179 -0.88 -6.03 -62.93
C ARG A 179 -2.33 -5.81 -63.38
N CYS A 180 -2.55 -5.76 -64.70
CA CYS A 180 -3.87 -5.55 -65.28
C CYS A 180 -4.43 -6.84 -65.90
N THR A 181 -5.75 -6.91 -66.01
CA THR A 181 -6.44 -7.97 -66.74
C THR A 181 -6.24 -7.82 -68.26
N PRO A 182 -6.37 -8.90 -69.05
CA PRO A 182 -6.17 -8.84 -70.49
C PRO A 182 -7.10 -7.81 -71.17
N GLY A 183 -6.53 -6.92 -71.99
CA GLY A 183 -7.24 -5.79 -72.59
C GLY A 183 -6.97 -4.44 -71.91
N PHE A 184 -6.23 -4.44 -70.79
CA PHE A 184 -5.81 -3.24 -70.06
C PHE A 184 -4.28 -3.19 -69.93
N VAL A 185 -3.72 -2.00 -70.02
CA VAL A 185 -2.28 -1.73 -69.83
C VAL A 185 -2.06 -0.90 -68.57
N LEU A 186 -0.98 -1.21 -67.84
CA LEU A 186 -0.58 -0.48 -66.64
C LEU A 186 -0.12 0.92 -67.04
N THR A 187 -0.64 1.92 -66.34
CA THR A 187 -0.28 3.33 -66.52
C THR A 187 1.10 3.64 -65.93
N HIS A 188 1.66 4.80 -66.28
CA HIS A 188 3.00 5.23 -65.86
C HIS A 188 3.15 5.35 -64.32
N ASP A 189 2.05 5.52 -63.59
CA ASP A 189 2.00 5.58 -62.13
C ASP A 189 2.22 4.21 -61.45
N GLY A 190 2.28 3.12 -62.22
CA GLY A 190 2.55 1.78 -61.72
C GLY A 190 1.40 1.13 -60.94
N HIS A 191 0.25 1.81 -60.80
CA HIS A 191 -0.88 1.38 -59.97
C HIS A 191 -2.23 1.28 -60.72
N SER A 192 -2.47 2.12 -61.73
CA SER A 192 -3.77 2.18 -62.44
C SER A 192 -3.76 1.45 -63.79
N CYS A 193 -4.89 0.85 -64.19
CA CYS A 193 -5.04 0.04 -65.40
C CYS A 193 -6.06 0.67 -66.37
N ARG A 194 -5.66 0.93 -67.62
CA ARG A 194 -6.53 1.53 -68.66
C ARG A 194 -6.70 0.63 -69.88
N VAL A 195 -7.82 0.75 -70.59
CA VAL A 195 -8.12 -0.05 -71.79
C VAL A 195 -7.06 0.20 -72.87
N ALA A 196 -6.55 -0.86 -73.49
CA ALA A 196 -5.44 -0.80 -74.45
C ALA A 196 -5.78 -0.10 -75.79
N ASN A 197 -7.05 0.23 -76.04
CA ASN A 197 -7.54 0.85 -77.28
C ASN A 197 -8.59 1.93 -77.00
N ALA A 198 -8.16 3.13 -76.63
CA ALA A 198 -9.01 4.32 -76.60
C ALA A 198 -8.49 5.33 -77.62
N THR A 199 -9.20 5.49 -78.74
CA THR A 199 -9.00 6.56 -79.74
C THR A 199 -9.87 7.77 -79.37
N VAL A 200 -9.62 8.34 -78.20
CA VAL A 200 -10.19 9.63 -77.77
C VAL A 200 -8.99 10.52 -77.43
N PRO A 201 -8.89 11.75 -77.98
CA PRO A 201 -7.85 12.69 -77.59
C PRO A 201 -7.89 12.92 -76.08
N ILE A 202 -6.77 12.71 -75.41
CA ILE A 202 -6.65 12.78 -73.96
C ILE A 202 -6.25 14.22 -73.62
N CYS A 203 -7.11 14.91 -72.86
CA CYS A 203 -6.76 16.15 -72.18
C CYS A 203 -6.25 15.82 -70.77
N ASP A 204 -5.35 16.65 -70.25
CA ASP A 204 -4.88 16.54 -68.87
C ASP A 204 -6.05 16.78 -67.90
N ASP A 205 -5.95 16.25 -66.68
CA ASP A 205 -7.00 16.44 -65.65
C ASP A 205 -7.27 17.94 -65.44
N GLY A 206 -8.55 18.33 -65.40
CA GLY A 206 -8.99 19.73 -65.36
C GLY A 206 -9.25 20.38 -66.72
N TYR A 207 -9.04 19.65 -67.83
CA TYR A 207 -9.32 20.16 -69.19
C TYR A 207 -10.35 19.29 -69.92
N THR A 208 -11.20 19.93 -70.73
CA THR A 208 -12.18 19.29 -71.61
C THR A 208 -11.82 19.50 -73.07
N TRP A 209 -12.11 18.52 -73.92
CA TRP A 209 -11.85 18.60 -75.35
C TRP A 209 -12.93 19.44 -76.04
N ASP A 210 -12.54 20.55 -76.65
CA ASP A 210 -13.42 21.33 -77.51
C ASP A 210 -13.30 20.84 -78.96
N SER A 211 -14.38 20.24 -79.45
CA SER A 211 -14.47 19.68 -80.80
C SER A 211 -14.49 20.73 -81.92
N ASN A 212 -14.65 22.01 -81.61
CA ASN A 212 -14.63 23.09 -82.60
C ASN A 212 -13.23 23.67 -82.82
N THR A 213 -12.39 23.61 -81.80
CA THR A 213 -11.03 24.17 -81.83
C THR A 213 -9.94 23.09 -81.91
N ASP A 214 -10.32 21.81 -81.82
CA ASP A 214 -9.42 20.66 -81.73
C ASP A 214 -8.33 20.86 -80.65
N GLN A 215 -8.72 21.47 -79.52
CA GLN A 215 -7.83 21.80 -78.41
C GLN A 215 -8.49 21.47 -77.07
N CYS A 216 -7.65 21.15 -76.09
CA CYS A 216 -8.05 20.99 -74.70
C CYS A 216 -8.22 22.37 -74.07
N THR A 217 -9.45 22.70 -73.69
CA THR A 217 -9.79 23.94 -72.99
C THR A 217 -9.99 23.65 -71.51
N ASP A 218 -9.51 24.57 -70.69
CA ASP A 218 -9.68 24.54 -69.24
C ASP A 218 -11.17 24.43 -68.86
N ILE A 219 -11.48 23.57 -67.91
CA ILE A 219 -12.84 23.44 -67.38
C ILE A 219 -13.03 24.58 -66.38
N ASP A 220 -13.93 25.53 -66.65
CA ASP A 220 -14.25 26.57 -65.67
C ASP A 220 -15.16 26.03 -64.57
N GLU A 221 -14.56 25.55 -63.47
CA GLU A 221 -15.32 25.00 -62.34
C GLU A 221 -16.10 26.07 -61.54
N CYS A 222 -15.83 27.36 -61.78
CA CYS A 222 -16.50 28.48 -61.12
C CYS A 222 -17.77 28.95 -61.85
N SER A 223 -18.08 28.38 -63.02
CA SER A 223 -19.31 28.66 -63.77
C SER A 223 -20.56 28.00 -63.15
N ASP A 224 -20.40 27.01 -62.27
CA ASP A 224 -21.47 26.39 -61.47
C ASP A 224 -21.32 26.79 -59.99
N GLU A 225 -22.29 27.52 -59.42
CA GLU A 225 -22.24 28.17 -58.08
C GLU A 225 -22.08 27.22 -56.86
N ALA A 226 -21.84 25.91 -57.06
CA ALA A 226 -21.90 24.91 -55.99
C ALA A 226 -20.58 24.14 -55.73
N ARG A 227 -19.44 24.56 -56.30
CA ARG A 227 -18.15 23.85 -56.12
C ARG A 227 -17.32 24.28 -54.90
N CYS A 228 -17.46 25.53 -54.46
CA CYS A 228 -16.73 26.07 -53.31
C CYS A 228 -17.60 26.07 -52.03
N PRO A 229 -17.02 25.92 -50.83
CA PRO A 229 -17.74 26.04 -49.56
C PRO A 229 -18.44 27.41 -49.41
N PRO A 230 -19.58 27.50 -48.69
CA PRO A 230 -20.23 28.78 -48.43
C PRO A 230 -19.27 29.77 -47.77
N HIS A 231 -19.36 31.06 -48.15
CA HIS A 231 -18.46 32.16 -47.75
C HIS A 231 -17.04 32.12 -48.36
N THR A 232 -16.87 31.51 -49.54
CA THR A 232 -15.62 31.57 -50.31
C THR A 232 -15.89 32.00 -51.76
N ALA A 233 -14.98 32.79 -52.34
CA ALA A 233 -15.00 33.21 -53.73
C ALA A 233 -14.22 32.19 -54.59
N CYS A 234 -14.85 31.72 -55.67
CA CYS A 234 -14.23 30.78 -56.60
C CYS A 234 -13.40 31.54 -57.65
N HIS A 235 -12.15 31.14 -57.83
CA HIS A 235 -11.29 31.62 -58.91
C HIS A 235 -10.83 30.45 -59.76
N ASN A 236 -11.21 30.47 -61.04
CA ASN A 236 -10.81 29.45 -61.99
C ASN A 236 -9.33 29.60 -62.37
N THR A 237 -8.60 28.50 -62.43
CA THR A 237 -7.16 28.45 -62.76
C THR A 237 -6.90 27.41 -63.85
N PRO A 238 -5.85 27.54 -64.68
CA PRO A 238 -5.60 26.53 -65.70
C PRO A 238 -5.34 25.14 -65.07
N GLY A 239 -6.25 24.19 -65.31
CA GLY A 239 -6.24 22.82 -64.79
C GLY A 239 -6.99 22.60 -63.48
N GLY A 240 -7.76 23.58 -62.98
CA GLY A 240 -8.60 23.44 -61.79
C GLY A 240 -9.02 24.79 -61.17
N PHE A 241 -9.44 24.82 -59.91
CA PHE A 241 -9.92 26.06 -59.28
C PHE A 241 -9.37 26.24 -57.87
N ILE A 242 -9.32 27.50 -57.42
CA ILE A 242 -9.01 27.87 -56.04
C ILE A 242 -10.21 28.58 -55.42
N CYS A 243 -10.57 28.20 -54.19
CA CYS A 243 -11.55 28.94 -53.40
C CYS A 243 -10.80 29.85 -52.42
N GLU A 244 -10.89 31.16 -52.61
CA GLU A 244 -10.28 32.15 -51.71
C GLU A 244 -11.34 32.72 -50.77
N ALA A 245 -10.98 32.93 -49.50
CA ALA A 245 -11.92 33.47 -48.52
C ALA A 245 -12.12 34.97 -48.75
N GLU A 246 -13.36 35.40 -49.06
CA GLU A 246 -13.75 36.81 -49.05
C GLU A 246 -13.80 37.31 -47.60
N SER A 247 -12.68 37.83 -47.09
CA SER A 247 -12.59 38.27 -45.70
C SER A 247 -13.22 39.65 -45.48
N THR A 248 -14.54 39.73 -45.38
CA THR A 248 -15.22 40.91 -44.79
C THR A 248 -16.31 40.59 -43.77
N GLU A 249 -16.55 39.33 -43.42
CA GLU A 249 -17.53 39.00 -42.38
C GLU A 249 -16.87 38.87 -41.00
N ALA A 250 -17.49 39.47 -39.99
CA ALA A 250 -17.10 39.32 -38.59
C ALA A 250 -17.12 37.83 -38.20
N CYS A 251 -16.16 37.39 -37.38
CA CYS A 251 -16.10 36.01 -36.90
C CYS A 251 -17.41 35.61 -36.20
N ALA A 252 -17.81 34.35 -36.37
CA ALA A 252 -18.96 33.77 -35.67
C ALA A 252 -18.80 33.88 -34.14
N MET A 253 -19.92 33.84 -33.40
CA MET A 253 -19.92 33.82 -31.93
C MET A 253 -19.04 32.66 -31.43
N GLY A 254 -18.19 32.91 -30.43
CA GLY A 254 -17.16 31.96 -29.96
C GLY A 254 -15.80 32.05 -30.66
N PHE A 255 -15.65 32.91 -31.68
CA PHE A 255 -14.38 33.07 -32.42
C PHE A 255 -13.86 34.51 -32.39
N LYS A 256 -12.53 34.67 -32.24
CA LYS A 256 -11.83 35.96 -32.34
C LYS A 256 -11.02 36.04 -33.63
N ARG A 257 -10.89 37.26 -34.16
CA ARG A 257 -10.15 37.51 -35.40
C ARG A 257 -8.65 37.62 -35.14
N LEU A 258 -7.86 36.79 -35.80
CA LEU A 258 -6.41 36.89 -35.84
C LEU A 258 -5.96 36.97 -37.32
N GLY A 259 -5.78 38.20 -37.80
CA GLY A 259 -5.48 38.47 -39.22
C GLY A 259 -6.69 38.25 -40.14
N SER A 260 -6.53 37.39 -41.16
CA SER A 260 -7.60 36.95 -42.07
C SER A 260 -8.30 35.66 -41.61
N LYS A 261 -7.93 35.10 -40.45
CA LYS A 261 -8.51 33.87 -39.90
C LYS A 261 -9.31 34.15 -38.64
N CYS A 262 -10.41 33.40 -38.48
CA CYS A 262 -11.14 33.31 -37.23
C CYS A 262 -10.56 32.14 -36.43
N ILE A 263 -10.11 32.41 -35.22
CA ILE A 263 -9.61 31.40 -34.29
C ILE A 263 -10.57 31.32 -33.11
N ASP A 264 -10.69 30.13 -32.57
CA ASP A 264 -11.54 29.84 -31.43
C ASP A 264 -11.12 30.67 -30.19
N ILE A 265 -12.11 31.14 -29.43
CA ILE A 265 -11.88 31.78 -28.15
C ILE A 265 -11.84 30.66 -27.12
N ASN A 266 -10.74 30.52 -26.38
CA ASN A 266 -10.71 29.61 -25.26
C ASN A 266 -11.37 30.25 -24.04
N GLU A 267 -12.70 30.10 -23.89
CA GLU A 267 -13.42 30.72 -22.77
C GLU A 267 -12.91 30.22 -21.42
N CYS A 268 -12.41 28.99 -21.32
CA CYS A 268 -11.84 28.44 -20.09
C CYS A 268 -10.55 29.15 -19.63
N GLU A 269 -9.81 29.77 -20.56
CA GLU A 269 -8.62 30.56 -20.23
C GLU A 269 -8.94 32.06 -20.09
N THR A 270 -9.90 32.56 -20.88
CA THR A 270 -10.20 34.00 -20.94
C THR A 270 -11.27 34.46 -19.96
N ASP A 271 -12.19 33.59 -19.55
CA ASP A 271 -13.25 33.86 -18.59
C ASP A 271 -13.10 32.98 -17.35
N ARG A 272 -12.87 33.62 -16.21
CA ARG A 272 -12.71 32.92 -14.92
C ARG A 272 -14.01 32.38 -14.37
N ASP A 273 -15.14 32.91 -14.85
CA ASP A 273 -16.48 32.52 -14.45
C ASP A 273 -17.18 31.69 -15.54
N ALA A 274 -16.41 31.17 -16.53
CA ALA A 274 -16.94 30.32 -17.59
C ALA A 274 -17.71 29.11 -17.03
N CYS A 275 -17.21 28.51 -15.95
CA CYS A 275 -17.87 27.42 -15.23
C CYS A 275 -17.94 27.71 -13.73
N ASP A 276 -18.86 27.04 -13.03
CA ASP A 276 -18.99 27.15 -11.58
C ASP A 276 -17.79 26.51 -10.84
N THR A 277 -17.61 26.87 -9.56
CA THR A 277 -16.51 26.46 -8.68
C THR A 277 -16.25 24.95 -8.61
N ASN A 278 -17.29 24.11 -8.73
CA ASN A 278 -17.17 22.65 -8.71
C ASN A 278 -17.22 22.00 -10.11
N GLN A 279 -16.95 22.77 -11.16
CA GLN A 279 -16.93 22.30 -12.54
C GLN A 279 -15.53 22.35 -13.16
N ILE A 280 -15.34 21.55 -14.20
CA ILE A 280 -14.20 21.53 -15.10
C ILE A 280 -14.66 22.12 -16.43
N CYS A 281 -13.97 23.19 -16.86
CA CYS A 281 -14.20 23.80 -18.16
C CYS A 281 -13.39 23.07 -19.22
N THR A 282 -14.07 22.65 -20.29
CA THR A 282 -13.46 22.10 -21.49
C THR A 282 -13.78 23.00 -22.67
N ASN A 283 -12.75 23.51 -23.34
CA ASN A 283 -12.91 24.34 -24.52
C ASN A 283 -13.29 23.47 -25.73
N GLU A 284 -14.30 23.90 -26.48
CA GLU A 284 -14.80 23.23 -27.68
C GLU A 284 -14.79 24.23 -28.86
N LEU A 285 -14.80 23.73 -30.10
CA LEU A 285 -14.82 24.65 -31.25
C LEU A 285 -16.13 25.44 -31.29
N GLY A 286 -16.04 26.76 -31.09
CA GLY A 286 -17.16 27.69 -31.07
C GLY A 286 -17.82 27.88 -29.70
N GLY A 287 -17.20 27.42 -28.61
CA GLY A 287 -17.66 27.66 -27.24
C GLY A 287 -17.02 26.72 -26.22
N PHE A 288 -17.71 26.44 -25.12
CA PHE A 288 -17.16 25.61 -24.05
C PHE A 288 -18.22 24.76 -23.38
N ARG A 289 -17.76 23.71 -22.69
CA ARG A 289 -18.58 22.80 -21.87
C ARG A 289 -18.07 22.79 -20.44
N CYS A 290 -19.02 22.76 -19.50
CA CYS A 290 -18.74 22.61 -18.07
C CYS A 290 -19.25 21.26 -17.57
N ASP A 291 -18.38 20.47 -16.94
CA ASP A 291 -18.75 19.22 -16.29
C ASP A 291 -18.48 19.26 -14.80
N CYS A 292 -19.26 18.54 -14.00
CA CYS A 292 -18.95 18.39 -12.59
C CYS A 292 -17.60 17.70 -12.39
N ARG A 293 -16.82 18.22 -11.43
CA ARG A 293 -15.59 17.58 -10.97
C ARG A 293 -15.89 16.18 -10.43
N THR A 294 -14.88 15.31 -10.42
CA THR A 294 -14.97 14.00 -9.76
C THR A 294 -15.43 14.17 -8.31
N GLY A 295 -16.38 13.35 -7.87
CA GLY A 295 -17.03 13.47 -6.55
C GLY A 295 -18.26 14.40 -6.53
N PHE A 296 -18.64 15.00 -7.66
CA PHE A 296 -19.81 15.87 -7.77
C PHE A 296 -20.76 15.39 -8.86
N ILE A 297 -22.05 15.67 -8.68
CA ILE A 297 -23.12 15.37 -9.64
C ILE A 297 -23.94 16.62 -9.94
N LEU A 298 -24.42 16.74 -11.18
CA LEU A 298 -25.25 17.85 -11.59
C LEU A 298 -26.65 17.70 -10.96
N ASP A 299 -27.03 18.67 -10.14
CA ASP A 299 -28.39 18.75 -9.62
C ASP A 299 -29.34 19.23 -10.74
N PRO A 300 -30.34 18.43 -11.13
CA PRO A 300 -31.26 18.77 -12.21
C PRO A 300 -32.20 19.96 -11.88
N VAL A 301 -32.29 20.37 -10.61
CA VAL A 301 -33.14 21.48 -10.17
C VAL A 301 -32.35 22.79 -10.17
N THR A 302 -31.15 22.77 -9.61
CA THR A 302 -30.34 23.99 -9.44
C THR A 302 -29.32 24.20 -10.57
N ASN A 303 -29.10 23.19 -11.42
CA ASN A 303 -28.01 23.13 -12.40
C ASN A 303 -26.61 23.35 -11.78
N ALA A 304 -26.47 23.18 -10.47
CA ALA A 304 -25.21 23.27 -9.76
C ALA A 304 -24.61 21.88 -9.55
N CYS A 305 -23.28 21.81 -9.50
CA CYS A 305 -22.59 20.58 -9.14
C CYS A 305 -22.56 20.44 -7.63
N ILE A 306 -23.34 19.49 -7.12
CA ILE A 306 -23.43 19.15 -5.70
C ILE A 306 -22.58 17.93 -5.39
N ASP A 307 -22.08 17.89 -4.18
CA ASP A 307 -21.28 16.79 -3.66
C ASP A 307 -22.07 15.46 -3.70
N ILE A 308 -21.42 14.39 -4.15
CA ILE A 308 -21.98 13.04 -4.10
C ILE A 308 -21.75 12.53 -2.70
N ASN A 309 -22.81 12.28 -1.93
CA ASN A 309 -22.66 11.66 -0.62
C ASN A 309 -22.50 10.14 -0.76
N GLU A 310 -21.27 9.65 -0.89
CA GLU A 310 -20.98 8.22 -1.09
C GLU A 310 -21.48 7.36 0.08
N CYS A 311 -21.46 7.91 1.30
CA CYS A 311 -21.97 7.26 2.51
C CYS A 311 -23.49 7.06 2.47
N GLN A 312 -24.24 7.96 1.84
CA GLN A 312 -25.70 7.87 1.76
C GLN A 312 -26.16 6.88 0.68
N ILE A 313 -25.40 6.78 -0.42
CA ILE A 313 -25.72 5.89 -1.54
C ILE A 313 -25.02 4.52 -1.44
N ASN A 314 -24.31 4.25 -0.34
CA ASN A 314 -23.49 3.04 -0.11
C ASN A 314 -22.51 2.76 -1.25
N ASN A 315 -21.92 3.81 -1.83
CA ASN A 315 -20.92 3.70 -2.91
C ASN A 315 -19.51 3.99 -2.37
N HIS A 316 -19.12 3.26 -1.34
CA HIS A 316 -17.85 3.44 -0.65
C HIS A 316 -17.16 2.10 -0.38
N GLU A 317 -15.84 2.12 -0.27
CA GLU A 317 -15.02 0.93 -0.01
C GLU A 317 -14.66 0.76 1.48
N CYS A 318 -15.36 1.45 2.38
CA CYS A 318 -15.13 1.30 3.82
C CYS A 318 -15.38 -0.14 4.29
N LEU A 319 -14.45 -0.65 5.10
CA LEU A 319 -14.54 -1.97 5.73
C LEU A 319 -15.69 -2.01 6.75
N GLU A 320 -16.20 -3.21 7.09
CA GLU A 320 -17.22 -3.36 8.16
C GLU A 320 -16.78 -2.78 9.52
N SER A 321 -15.47 -2.70 9.77
CA SER A 321 -14.87 -2.12 10.98
C SER A 321 -14.71 -0.59 10.93
N GLN A 322 -15.15 0.05 9.85
CA GLN A 322 -15.03 1.48 9.60
C GLN A 322 -16.41 2.12 9.41
N ARG A 323 -16.55 3.37 9.85
CA ARG A 323 -17.67 4.25 9.53
C ARG A 323 -17.28 5.12 8.33
N CYS A 324 -18.18 5.24 7.36
CA CYS A 324 -18.05 6.22 6.28
C CYS A 324 -18.39 7.62 6.81
N ASP A 325 -17.55 8.60 6.52
CA ASP A 325 -17.81 10.03 6.73
C ASP A 325 -17.69 10.78 5.40
N ASN A 326 -18.76 11.45 5.00
CA ASN A 326 -18.79 12.16 3.73
C ASN A 326 -17.96 13.44 3.82
N THR A 327 -17.16 13.74 2.80
CA THR A 327 -16.36 14.95 2.68
C THR A 327 -16.67 15.66 1.37
N ILE A 328 -16.31 16.93 1.21
CA ILE A 328 -16.61 17.63 -0.05
C ILE A 328 -15.71 17.08 -1.16
N GLY A 329 -16.31 16.44 -2.16
CA GLY A 329 -15.70 15.81 -3.32
C GLY A 329 -15.25 14.36 -3.11
N SER A 330 -15.48 13.76 -1.94
CA SER A 330 -15.08 12.37 -1.63
C SER A 330 -15.66 11.89 -0.29
N TYR A 331 -15.22 10.74 0.20
CA TYR A 331 -15.52 10.24 1.54
C TYR A 331 -14.25 9.79 2.27
N THR A 332 -14.34 9.70 3.59
CA THR A 332 -13.29 9.14 4.43
C THR A 332 -13.83 7.97 5.23
N CYS A 333 -13.09 6.87 5.25
CA CYS A 333 -13.39 5.72 6.10
C CYS A 333 -12.69 5.90 7.43
N ILE A 334 -13.44 6.36 8.42
CA ILE A 334 -12.94 6.58 9.76
C ILE A 334 -13.21 5.36 10.62
N ARG A 335 -12.18 4.88 11.31
CA ARG A 335 -12.33 3.73 12.21
C ARG A 335 -13.30 4.06 13.34
N LEU A 336 -14.04 3.04 13.76
CA LEU A 336 -14.81 3.10 15.00
C LEU A 336 -13.90 3.03 16.25
N GLN A 337 -12.66 2.53 16.11
CA GLN A 337 -11.71 2.40 17.23
C GLN A 337 -10.24 2.49 16.75
N SER A 338 -9.44 3.33 17.41
CA SER A 338 -7.97 3.26 17.32
C SER A 338 -7.50 1.91 17.86
N CYS A 339 -6.37 1.35 17.36
CA CYS A 339 -5.85 0.04 17.79
C CYS A 339 -5.50 -0.05 19.29
N GLY A 340 -5.65 1.05 20.03
CA GLY A 340 -5.14 1.18 21.39
C GLY A 340 -3.64 1.40 21.39
N THR A 341 -3.06 1.61 22.56
CA THR A 341 -1.61 1.67 22.74
C THR A 341 -1.03 0.25 22.79
N GLY A 342 0.13 0.02 22.17
CA GLY A 342 0.79 -1.29 22.12
C GLY A 342 0.32 -2.21 20.99
N TYR A 343 -0.41 -1.67 20.00
CA TYR A 343 -0.80 -2.40 18.80
C TYR A 343 -0.67 -1.52 17.57
N THR A 344 -0.05 -2.06 16.52
CA THR A 344 0.07 -1.41 15.20
C THR A 344 -0.88 -2.06 14.20
N LEU A 345 -1.52 -1.23 13.38
CA LEU A 345 -2.35 -1.74 12.30
C LEU A 345 -1.50 -2.43 11.24
N ASN A 346 -1.81 -3.69 10.98
CA ASN A 346 -1.30 -4.39 9.82
C ASN A 346 -2.07 -3.93 8.57
N ALA A 347 -1.38 -3.24 7.67
CA ALA A 347 -1.97 -2.71 6.43
C ALA A 347 -2.49 -3.80 5.47
N GLY A 348 -1.95 -5.03 5.55
CA GLY A 348 -2.35 -6.15 4.70
C GLY A 348 -3.57 -6.92 5.22
N THR A 349 -3.69 -7.10 6.53
CA THR A 349 -4.80 -7.87 7.13
C THR A 349 -5.93 -7.00 7.67
N GLY A 350 -5.67 -5.70 7.88
CA GLY A 350 -6.62 -4.77 8.50
C GLY A 350 -6.84 -5.02 9.99
N LEU A 351 -6.09 -5.94 10.61
CA LEU A 351 -6.13 -6.26 12.03
C LEU A 351 -5.06 -5.45 12.79
N CYS A 352 -5.29 -5.23 14.07
CA CYS A 352 -4.30 -4.64 14.97
C CYS A 352 -3.38 -5.76 15.46
N ASP A 353 -2.13 -5.73 15.02
CA ASP A 353 -1.08 -6.63 15.47
C ASP A 353 -0.43 -6.06 16.72
N ASP A 354 -0.01 -6.95 17.61
CA ASP A 354 0.67 -6.63 18.86
C ASP A 354 2.07 -6.05 18.58
N ASP A 355 2.40 -4.93 19.22
CA ASP A 355 3.74 -4.36 19.13
C ASP A 355 4.69 -5.13 20.05
N ASP A 356 5.49 -6.05 19.50
CA ASP A 356 6.44 -6.81 20.31
C ASP A 356 7.63 -5.94 20.73
N GLU A 357 7.56 -5.29 21.90
CA GLU A 357 8.60 -4.37 22.37
C GLU A 357 9.92 -5.06 22.71
N CYS A 358 9.90 -6.38 22.88
CA CYS A 358 11.11 -7.19 23.08
C CYS A 358 11.88 -7.39 21.78
N ILE A 359 11.18 -7.56 20.66
CA ILE A 359 11.78 -7.62 19.32
C ILE A 359 12.18 -6.22 18.86
N LEU A 360 11.31 -5.23 19.10
CA LEU A 360 11.54 -3.84 18.69
C LEU A 360 12.63 -3.15 19.52
N GLY A 361 13.04 -3.73 20.66
CA GLY A 361 14.07 -3.17 21.55
C GLY A 361 13.62 -1.89 22.24
N THR A 362 12.32 -1.62 22.28
CA THR A 362 11.71 -0.43 22.90
C THR A 362 11.39 -0.66 24.37
N HIS A 363 11.59 -1.88 24.88
CA HIS A 363 11.41 -2.21 26.28
C HIS A 363 12.42 -1.51 27.20
N ASN A 364 12.00 -1.23 28.44
CA ASN A 364 12.84 -0.58 29.47
C ASN A 364 13.33 -1.56 30.54
N CYS A 365 13.60 -2.80 30.16
CA CYS A 365 14.03 -3.85 31.09
C CYS A 365 15.51 -3.70 31.45
N GLU A 366 15.80 -3.28 32.68
CA GLU A 366 17.16 -3.22 33.20
C GLU A 366 17.66 -4.61 33.63
N PRO A 367 18.96 -4.94 33.49
CA PRO A 367 19.52 -6.16 34.07
C PRO A 367 19.27 -6.21 35.60
N PRO A 368 18.84 -7.36 36.19
CA PRO A 368 18.83 -8.73 35.67
C PRO A 368 17.50 -9.20 35.01
N TYR A 369 16.71 -8.28 34.44
CA TYR A 369 15.41 -8.58 33.87
C TYR A 369 15.47 -8.80 32.35
N GLU A 370 14.83 -9.86 31.87
CA GLU A 370 14.67 -10.21 30.46
C GLU A 370 13.28 -9.78 29.99
N CYS A 371 13.18 -9.20 28.80
CA CYS A 371 11.91 -8.83 28.22
C CYS A 371 11.11 -10.07 27.80
N LYS A 372 9.82 -10.09 28.13
CA LYS A 372 8.84 -11.04 27.60
C LYS A 372 7.65 -10.28 27.04
N ASN A 373 7.37 -10.51 25.76
CA ASN A 373 6.25 -9.86 25.10
C ASN A 373 4.91 -10.38 25.64
N THR A 374 3.92 -9.49 25.69
CA THR A 374 2.54 -9.78 26.06
C THR A 374 1.60 -9.05 25.10
N LYS A 375 0.35 -9.50 24.97
CA LYS A 375 -0.58 -8.81 24.08
C LYS A 375 -0.88 -7.38 24.59
N GLY A 376 -0.42 -6.38 23.85
CA GLY A 376 -0.57 -4.94 24.05
C GLY A 376 0.51 -4.29 24.88
N SER A 377 1.55 -5.03 25.30
CA SER A 377 2.65 -4.50 26.12
C SER A 377 3.77 -5.53 26.29
N PHE A 378 4.86 -5.19 26.97
CA PHE A 378 5.87 -6.13 27.41
C PHE A 378 5.93 -6.22 28.94
N ARG A 379 6.57 -7.27 29.45
CA ARG A 379 6.97 -7.34 30.85
C ARG A 379 8.46 -7.64 30.99
N CYS A 380 9.06 -7.03 31.99
CA CYS A 380 10.42 -7.34 32.40
C CYS A 380 10.37 -8.47 33.42
N GLU A 381 10.57 -9.69 32.93
CA GLU A 381 10.60 -10.86 33.79
C GLU A 381 12.04 -11.02 34.27
N ARG A 382 12.26 -11.06 35.60
CA ARG A 382 13.60 -11.35 36.08
C ARG A 382 14.00 -12.74 35.57
N CYS A 383 15.16 -12.86 34.92
CA CYS A 383 15.80 -14.17 34.77
C CYS A 383 16.23 -14.63 36.17
N HIS A 384 15.28 -15.14 36.97
CA HIS A 384 15.62 -15.94 38.12
C HIS A 384 15.92 -17.34 37.60
N PRO A 385 17.17 -17.82 37.62
CA PRO A 385 17.33 -19.20 38.07
C PRO A 385 16.57 -19.27 39.40
N ILE A 386 15.53 -20.11 39.47
CA ILE A 386 14.73 -20.23 40.70
C ILE A 386 15.69 -20.59 41.82
N HIS A 387 15.96 -19.63 42.69
CA HIS A 387 16.84 -19.83 43.83
C HIS A 387 16.03 -20.55 44.90
N CYS A 388 16.14 -21.88 44.89
CA CYS A 388 15.51 -22.69 45.91
C CYS A 388 16.05 -22.32 47.30
N PRO A 389 15.17 -22.22 48.32
CA PRO A 389 15.60 -22.04 49.70
C PRO A 389 16.60 -23.14 50.11
N SER A 390 17.45 -22.86 51.10
CA SER A 390 18.42 -23.83 51.60
C SER A 390 17.75 -25.15 51.99
N GLY A 391 18.25 -26.28 51.47
CA GLY A 391 17.66 -27.61 51.66
C GLY A 391 16.61 -28.03 50.61
N TYR A 392 16.41 -27.21 49.58
CA TYR A 392 15.54 -27.50 48.44
C TYR A 392 16.33 -27.50 47.13
N THR A 393 15.87 -28.28 46.17
CA THR A 393 16.42 -28.35 44.81
C THR A 393 15.32 -28.14 43.79
N VAL A 394 15.69 -27.69 42.59
CA VAL A 394 14.74 -27.47 41.49
C VAL A 394 14.11 -28.81 41.12
N ASP A 395 12.79 -28.83 41.00
CA ASP A 395 12.04 -29.99 40.55
C ASP A 395 12.29 -30.19 39.04
N THR A 396 12.81 -31.37 38.67
CA THR A 396 13.18 -31.70 37.29
C THR A 396 11.97 -31.81 36.36
N GLU A 397 10.79 -32.11 36.91
CA GLU A 397 9.54 -32.23 36.14
C GLU A 397 8.79 -30.90 36.06
N ARG A 398 8.96 -30.03 37.06
CA ARG A 398 8.25 -28.74 37.17
C ARG A 398 9.24 -27.63 37.43
N ARG A 399 9.67 -26.95 36.36
CA ARG A 399 10.69 -25.89 36.40
C ARG A 399 10.36 -24.74 37.36
N ASN A 400 9.07 -24.52 37.67
CA ASN A 400 8.60 -23.48 38.60
C ASN A 400 8.44 -23.96 40.06
N ARG A 401 9.00 -25.12 40.41
CA ARG A 401 8.86 -25.73 41.73
C ARG A 401 10.22 -26.10 42.31
N CYS A 402 10.39 -25.82 43.59
CA CYS A 402 11.48 -26.34 44.40
C CYS A 402 10.94 -27.44 45.30
N ARG A 403 11.54 -28.63 45.25
CA ARG A 403 11.21 -29.75 46.12
C ARG A 403 12.26 -29.91 47.20
N ARG A 404 11.85 -30.35 48.39
CA ARG A 404 12.80 -30.64 49.47
C ARG A 404 13.76 -31.74 49.03
N MET A 405 15.04 -31.60 49.37
CA MET A 405 16.07 -32.59 49.00
C MET A 405 15.85 -33.94 49.71
N SER A 406 15.42 -33.90 50.98
CA SER A 406 15.08 -35.09 51.77
C SER A 406 13.57 -35.39 51.66
N LEU A 407 13.21 -36.48 50.98
CA LEU A 407 11.81 -36.88 50.80
C LEU A 407 11.20 -37.54 52.05
N LEU A 408 12.03 -38.16 52.88
CA LEU A 408 11.65 -38.82 54.13
C LEU A 408 12.16 -37.98 55.30
N CYS A 409 11.31 -37.82 56.33
CA CYS A 409 11.71 -37.25 57.62
C CYS A 409 12.06 -38.38 58.58
N ASP A 410 13.16 -38.23 59.32
CA ASP A 410 13.47 -39.12 60.44
C ASP A 410 12.44 -38.92 61.57
N ARG A 411 12.17 -39.98 62.34
CA ARG A 411 11.11 -39.99 63.38
C ARG A 411 11.26 -38.87 64.43
N ASP A 412 12.47 -38.40 64.67
CA ASP A 412 12.77 -37.38 65.69
C ASP A 412 13.04 -35.98 65.10
N ASP A 413 12.98 -35.82 63.76
CA ASP A 413 13.23 -34.55 63.09
C ASP A 413 11.92 -33.74 62.93
N LEU A 414 11.52 -33.09 64.03
CA LEU A 414 10.34 -32.22 64.08
C LEU A 414 10.47 -31.02 63.12
N GLU A 415 11.70 -30.57 62.83
CA GLU A 415 11.97 -29.49 61.89
C GLU A 415 11.64 -29.92 60.45
N CYS A 416 11.92 -31.17 60.09
CA CYS A 416 11.52 -31.74 58.81
C CYS A 416 10.00 -31.84 58.64
N PHE A 417 9.26 -32.21 59.69
CA PHE A 417 7.80 -32.32 59.61
C PHE A 417 7.08 -30.96 59.54
N THR A 418 7.70 -29.91 60.06
CA THR A 418 7.13 -28.54 60.06
C THR A 418 7.48 -27.75 58.78
N ARG A 419 8.58 -28.09 58.11
CA ARG A 419 8.98 -27.47 56.84
C ARG A 419 8.11 -27.97 55.66
N PRO A 420 7.81 -27.09 54.69
CA PRO A 420 7.00 -27.48 53.53
C PRO A 420 7.70 -28.49 52.63
N SER A 421 6.92 -29.39 52.06
CA SER A 421 7.39 -30.41 51.11
C SER A 421 7.89 -29.82 49.79
N SER A 422 7.30 -28.71 49.35
CA SER A 422 7.75 -27.95 48.18
C SER A 422 7.27 -26.51 48.17
N TYR A 423 8.01 -25.67 47.45
CA TYR A 423 7.63 -24.31 47.07
C TYR A 423 7.31 -24.27 45.58
N SER A 424 6.22 -23.64 45.19
CA SER A 424 5.93 -23.29 43.80
C SER A 424 5.97 -21.79 43.61
N PHE A 425 6.51 -21.34 42.49
CA PHE A 425 6.64 -19.92 42.13
C PHE A 425 5.70 -19.66 40.94
N ASN A 426 4.80 -18.70 41.09
CA ASN A 426 3.77 -18.40 40.11
C ASN A 426 3.75 -16.88 39.88
N PHE A 427 3.67 -16.47 38.62
CA PHE A 427 3.74 -15.07 38.22
C PHE A 427 2.46 -14.71 37.47
N ILE A 428 1.83 -13.60 37.86
CA ILE A 428 0.56 -13.11 37.29
C ILE A 428 0.76 -11.65 36.93
N THR A 429 0.34 -11.25 35.72
CA THR A 429 0.40 -9.85 35.28
C THR A 429 -1.02 -9.31 35.13
N LEU A 430 -1.26 -8.12 35.68
CA LEU A 430 -2.53 -7.42 35.64
C LEU A 430 -2.31 -6.02 35.06
N VAL A 431 -3.31 -5.51 34.35
CA VAL A 431 -3.36 -4.10 33.92
C VAL A 431 -3.83 -3.21 35.07
N ALA A 432 -3.27 -2.00 35.18
CA ALA A 432 -3.72 -1.04 36.19
C ALA A 432 -5.21 -0.73 36.05
N ASN A 433 -5.90 -0.58 37.18
CA ASN A 433 -7.31 -0.20 37.25
C ASN A 433 -8.26 -1.06 36.40
N MET A 434 -7.88 -2.32 36.18
CA MET A 434 -8.68 -3.24 35.38
C MET A 434 -10.07 -3.47 35.99
N SER A 435 -11.11 -3.54 35.15
CA SER A 435 -12.48 -3.80 35.61
C SER A 435 -12.60 -5.17 36.27
N VAL A 436 -13.00 -5.20 37.55
CA VAL A 436 -13.21 -6.42 38.32
C VAL A 436 -14.71 -6.67 38.47
N PRO A 437 -15.22 -7.86 38.08
CA PRO A 437 -16.62 -8.21 38.27
C PRO A 437 -17.02 -8.20 39.76
N PRO A 438 -18.30 -7.95 40.11
CA PRO A 438 -18.74 -7.93 41.51
C PRO A 438 -18.55 -9.26 42.26
N GLN A 439 -18.50 -10.39 41.54
CA GLN A 439 -18.14 -11.70 42.10
C GLN A 439 -16.62 -11.91 42.31
N GLY A 440 -15.79 -10.93 41.96
CA GLY A 440 -14.34 -11.02 41.90
C GLY A 440 -13.83 -11.73 40.64
N ARG A 441 -12.54 -11.56 40.35
CA ARG A 441 -11.82 -12.24 39.27
C ARG A 441 -10.90 -13.31 39.84
N ALA A 442 -11.08 -14.55 39.43
CA ALA A 442 -10.18 -15.64 39.81
C ALA A 442 -8.75 -15.39 39.29
N LEU A 443 -7.76 -15.50 40.17
CA LEU A 443 -6.33 -15.32 39.85
C LEU A 443 -5.57 -16.64 39.87
N PHE A 444 -5.79 -17.46 40.90
CA PHE A 444 -5.01 -18.68 41.10
C PHE A 444 -5.84 -19.74 41.82
N ASN A 445 -5.70 -21.00 41.43
CA ASN A 445 -6.35 -22.12 42.10
C ASN A 445 -5.28 -23.10 42.62
N LEU A 446 -5.28 -23.34 43.93
CA LEU A 446 -4.42 -24.34 44.55
C LEU A 446 -5.25 -25.58 44.90
N LYS A 447 -4.93 -26.70 44.26
CA LYS A 447 -5.63 -27.97 44.46
C LYS A 447 -4.77 -28.97 45.23
N GLY A 448 -5.32 -29.48 46.31
CA GLY A 448 -4.77 -30.53 47.13
C GLY A 448 -5.22 -31.94 46.70
N PRO A 449 -4.60 -32.98 47.28
CA PRO A 449 -4.97 -34.36 47.04
C PRO A 449 -6.30 -34.75 47.69
N ASN A 450 -7.03 -35.69 47.09
CA ASN A 450 -8.38 -36.04 47.55
C ASN A 450 -8.44 -37.09 48.67
N TRP A 451 -7.30 -37.64 49.09
CA TRP A 451 -7.20 -38.79 50.01
C TRP A 451 -6.80 -38.41 51.43
N TYR A 452 -6.76 -37.11 51.76
CA TYR A 452 -6.55 -36.61 53.12
C TYR A 452 -7.88 -36.20 53.75
N ASP A 453 -8.00 -36.38 55.06
CA ASP A 453 -9.26 -36.16 55.78
C ASP A 453 -9.63 -34.68 55.86
N ASN A 454 -8.63 -33.81 56.02
CA ASN A 454 -8.78 -32.37 56.07
C ASN A 454 -7.58 -31.66 55.44
N ILE A 455 -7.84 -30.55 54.74
CA ILE A 455 -6.82 -29.70 54.13
C ILE A 455 -7.12 -28.25 54.51
N ASP A 456 -6.13 -27.60 55.12
CA ASP A 456 -6.20 -26.18 55.44
C ASP A 456 -5.45 -25.35 54.39
N PHE A 457 -6.03 -24.20 54.06
CA PHE A 457 -5.41 -23.21 53.18
C PHE A 457 -5.28 -21.87 53.91
N PHE A 458 -4.14 -21.20 53.75
CA PHE A 458 -3.89 -19.90 54.35
C PHE A 458 -3.19 -18.97 53.36
N LEU A 459 -3.73 -17.76 53.19
CA LEU A 459 -3.19 -16.71 52.33
C LEU A 459 -2.63 -15.59 53.20
N ARG A 460 -1.48 -15.05 52.81
CA ARG A 460 -0.95 -13.79 53.34
C ARG A 460 -0.23 -12.98 52.26
N ILE A 461 -0.25 -11.66 52.40
CA ILE A 461 0.67 -10.79 51.68
C ILE A 461 2.05 -10.86 52.36
N VAL A 462 3.09 -11.09 51.57
CA VAL A 462 4.49 -11.12 52.03
C VAL A 462 5.12 -9.74 51.86
N HIS A 463 4.96 -9.13 50.67
CA HIS A 463 5.57 -7.86 50.34
C HIS A 463 4.77 -7.12 49.25
N VAL A 464 4.76 -5.78 49.31
CA VAL A 464 4.18 -4.92 48.26
C VAL A 464 5.11 -3.75 47.95
N THR A 465 5.57 -3.67 46.70
CA THR A 465 6.40 -2.59 46.17
C THR A 465 5.55 -1.71 45.26
N ALA A 466 5.51 -0.40 45.52
CA ALA A 466 4.84 0.56 44.64
C ALA A 466 5.53 1.93 44.74
N PRO A 467 5.54 2.75 43.67
CA PRO A 467 6.01 4.13 43.70
C PRO A 467 5.18 5.03 44.64
N SER A 468 5.72 6.21 44.93
CA SER A 468 5.00 7.23 45.71
C SER A 468 3.78 7.73 44.92
N GLY A 469 2.59 7.64 45.51
CA GLY A 469 1.34 8.08 44.89
C GLY A 469 0.43 6.96 44.40
N VAL A 470 0.90 5.71 44.38
CA VAL A 470 0.10 4.52 44.03
C VAL A 470 -0.49 3.88 45.28
N GLN A 471 -1.79 3.60 45.29
CA GLN A 471 -2.43 2.85 46.37
C GLN A 471 -1.98 1.38 46.35
N LYS A 472 -1.25 0.99 47.40
CA LYS A 472 -0.75 -0.37 47.56
C LYS A 472 -1.88 -1.36 47.80
N ALA A 473 -1.77 -2.54 47.20
CA ALA A 473 -2.64 -3.67 47.46
C ALA A 473 -2.61 -4.05 48.95
N THR A 474 -3.77 -4.44 49.48
CA THR A 474 -3.93 -4.86 50.88
C THR A 474 -4.61 -6.22 50.95
N ASP A 475 -4.73 -6.80 52.15
CA ASP A 475 -5.43 -8.09 52.31
C ASP A 475 -6.90 -8.00 51.85
N ALA A 476 -7.51 -6.80 51.90
CA ALA A 476 -8.86 -6.57 51.41
C ALA A 476 -8.97 -6.66 49.88
N SER A 477 -7.86 -6.51 49.15
CA SER A 477 -7.83 -6.59 47.70
C SER A 477 -8.01 -8.01 47.18
N PHE A 478 -7.85 -9.02 48.05
CA PHE A 478 -7.90 -10.43 47.71
C PHE A 478 -8.92 -11.18 48.55
N THR A 479 -9.50 -12.22 47.98
CA THR A 479 -10.33 -13.19 48.71
C THR A 479 -9.87 -14.60 48.42
N LEU A 480 -9.94 -15.47 49.44
CA LEU A 480 -9.62 -16.88 49.32
C LEU A 480 -10.86 -17.71 49.60
N ARG A 481 -11.46 -18.26 48.55
CA ARG A 481 -12.59 -19.18 48.67
C ARG A 481 -12.06 -20.60 48.83
N LYS A 482 -12.23 -21.17 50.03
CA LYS A 482 -11.82 -22.53 50.37
C LYS A 482 -12.94 -23.53 50.08
N MET A 483 -12.59 -24.64 49.44
CA MET A 483 -13.44 -25.80 49.22
C MET A 483 -12.75 -27.02 49.85
N HIS A 484 -13.34 -28.21 49.73
CA HIS A 484 -12.88 -29.40 50.47
C HIS A 484 -11.40 -29.77 50.20
N ASN A 485 -10.95 -29.65 48.96
CA ASN A 485 -9.59 -30.01 48.53
C ASN A 485 -8.95 -28.93 47.65
N GLU A 486 -9.52 -27.74 47.58
CA GLU A 486 -9.03 -26.68 46.69
C GLU A 486 -9.30 -25.30 47.27
N ALA A 487 -8.47 -24.34 46.91
CA ALA A 487 -8.61 -22.96 47.32
C ALA A 487 -8.42 -22.02 46.12
N LEU A 488 -9.44 -21.23 45.86
CA LEU A 488 -9.48 -20.25 44.78
C LEU A 488 -9.15 -18.87 45.33
N LEU A 489 -8.01 -18.33 44.92
CA LEU A 489 -7.62 -16.94 45.12
C LEU A 489 -8.26 -16.08 44.04
N SER A 490 -8.98 -15.04 44.46
CA SER A 490 -9.59 -14.06 43.57
C SER A 490 -9.24 -12.64 43.97
N LEU A 491 -9.14 -11.77 42.97
CA LEU A 491 -9.07 -10.32 43.12
C LEU A 491 -10.49 -9.77 43.27
N VAL A 492 -10.73 -8.92 44.26
CA VAL A 492 -12.08 -8.35 44.51
C VAL A 492 -12.19 -6.86 44.17
N GLU A 493 -11.07 -6.15 44.10
CA GLU A 493 -11.01 -4.74 43.71
C GLU A 493 -9.90 -4.52 42.68
N ALA A 494 -10.03 -3.45 41.88
CA ALA A 494 -9.01 -3.08 40.92
C ALA A 494 -7.75 -2.59 41.66
N LEU A 495 -6.57 -2.95 41.16
CA LEU A 495 -5.30 -2.49 41.70
C LEU A 495 -4.77 -1.32 40.87
N GLU A 496 -4.32 -0.26 41.54
CA GLU A 496 -3.58 0.82 40.88
C GLU A 496 -2.20 0.34 40.44
N GLY A 497 -1.60 0.99 39.46
CA GLY A 497 -0.30 0.64 38.93
C GLY A 497 0.68 1.81 38.88
N PRO A 498 1.99 1.54 38.74
CA PRO A 498 2.62 0.22 38.74
C PRO A 498 2.86 -0.30 40.18
N GLN A 499 2.67 -1.59 40.42
CA GLN A 499 3.02 -2.22 41.70
C GLN A 499 3.30 -3.72 41.61
N ASP A 500 4.18 -4.22 42.48
CA ASP A 500 4.53 -5.62 42.63
C ASP A 500 4.00 -6.14 43.97
N VAL A 501 3.21 -7.22 43.95
CA VAL A 501 2.62 -7.85 45.13
C VAL A 501 3.10 -9.29 45.24
N GLU A 502 3.78 -9.64 46.33
CA GLU A 502 4.11 -11.02 46.68
C GLU A 502 3.09 -11.57 47.66
N LEU A 503 2.39 -12.63 47.26
CA LEU A 503 1.49 -13.41 48.10
C LEU A 503 2.10 -14.78 48.40
N GLU A 504 1.73 -15.31 49.56
CA GLU A 504 2.04 -16.69 49.95
C GLU A 504 0.75 -17.42 50.30
N LEU A 505 0.43 -18.45 49.52
CA LEU A 505 -0.69 -19.35 49.75
C LEU A 505 -0.14 -20.70 50.21
N SER A 506 -0.35 -21.04 51.48
CA SER A 506 0.03 -22.34 52.03
C SER A 506 -1.15 -23.31 52.04
N MET A 507 -0.83 -24.58 51.80
CA MET A 507 -1.74 -25.72 51.93
C MET A 507 -1.13 -26.70 52.92
N THR A 508 -1.85 -27.04 53.98
CA THR A 508 -1.43 -28.04 54.97
C THR A 508 -2.43 -29.19 54.96
N VAL A 509 -1.93 -30.41 54.75
CA VAL A 509 -2.77 -31.62 54.76
C VAL A 509 -2.70 -32.29 56.13
N TYR A 510 -3.82 -32.85 56.59
CA TYR A 510 -3.89 -33.58 57.85
C TYR A 510 -4.35 -35.01 57.63
N LYS A 511 -3.78 -35.93 58.41
CA LYS A 511 -4.19 -37.32 58.49
C LYS A 511 -4.30 -37.70 59.96
N ASP A 512 -5.44 -38.22 60.40
CA ASP A 512 -5.70 -38.56 61.81
C ASP A 512 -5.41 -37.39 62.78
N HIS A 513 -5.78 -36.16 62.39
CA HIS A 513 -5.50 -34.89 63.11
C HIS A 513 -4.03 -34.49 63.27
N LEU A 514 -3.10 -35.22 62.63
CA LEU A 514 -1.69 -34.86 62.58
C LEU A 514 -1.34 -34.23 61.22
N PRO A 515 -0.45 -33.21 61.19
CA PRO A 515 -0.02 -32.61 59.94
C PRO A 515 0.76 -33.64 59.10
N GLY A 516 0.22 -33.98 57.93
CA GLY A 516 0.81 -34.91 56.97
C GLY A 516 1.79 -34.24 55.99
N GLY A 517 1.92 -32.91 56.06
CA GLY A 517 2.84 -32.10 55.26
C GLY A 517 2.20 -30.79 54.79
N SER A 518 3.03 -29.88 54.28
CA SER A 518 2.55 -28.62 53.70
C SER A 518 3.19 -28.32 52.35
N ASN A 519 2.52 -27.46 51.58
CA ASN A 519 2.98 -26.92 50.30
C ASN A 519 2.81 -25.41 50.34
N ILE A 520 3.76 -24.67 49.77
CA ILE A 520 3.68 -23.21 49.69
C ILE A 520 3.71 -22.78 48.22
N ALA A 521 2.70 -22.02 47.82
CA ALA A 521 2.67 -21.31 46.55
C ALA A 521 3.02 -19.84 46.79
N LYS A 522 4.17 -19.42 46.26
CA LYS A 522 4.57 -18.02 46.11
C LYS A 522 3.92 -17.49 44.83
N ILE A 523 3.14 -16.44 44.95
CA ILE A 523 2.41 -15.82 43.84
C ILE A 523 2.86 -14.37 43.74
N PHE A 524 3.50 -14.01 42.65
CA PHE A 524 3.96 -12.66 42.35
C PHE A 524 2.98 -12.04 41.36
N ILE A 525 2.34 -10.95 41.76
CA ILE A 525 1.41 -10.20 40.92
C ILE A 525 2.11 -8.90 40.52
N PHE A 526 2.25 -8.66 39.22
CA PHE A 526 2.78 -7.43 38.65
C PHE A 526 1.63 -6.63 38.05
N VAL A 527 1.46 -5.39 38.48
CA VAL A 527 0.47 -4.46 37.95
C VAL A 527 1.19 -3.44 37.07
N SER A 528 0.78 -3.33 35.80
CA SER A 528 1.37 -2.40 34.83
C SER A 528 1.21 -0.94 35.24
N GLU A 529 1.95 -0.01 34.64
CA GLU A 529 1.76 1.42 34.84
C GLU A 529 0.49 1.95 34.14
N TYR A 530 0.17 1.40 32.96
CA TYR A 530 -0.93 1.88 32.13
C TYR A 530 -2.24 1.14 32.42
N ALA A 531 -3.35 1.88 32.41
CA ALA A 531 -4.71 1.33 32.41
C ALA A 531 -5.21 1.16 30.97
N PHE A 532 -6.11 0.20 30.75
CA PHE A 532 -6.73 -0.08 29.45
C PHE A 532 -8.17 0.42 29.38
#